data_AF-A0A962M6U7-F1
#
_entry.id   AF-A0A962M6U7-F1
#
_cell.length_a   1.000
_cell.length_b   1.000
_cell.length_c   1.000
_cell.angle_alpha   90.00
_cell.angle_beta   90.00
_cell.angle_gamma   90.00
#
_symmetry.space_group_name_H-M   'P 1'
#
loop_
_entity.id
_entity.type
_entity.pdbx_description
1 polymer ?
#
loop_
_entity_poly.entity_id
_entity_poly.type
_entity_poly.pdbx_seq_one_letter_code
_entity_poly.pdbx_strand_id
1 'polypeptide(L)'
;MNEDRSFEGVAYSGGIIKDHPFWGNLAFDISTMSAKKSIPVLKNHDMDKIIGSGKLEFNDAVRIKGKISAVTEYGIEAFNLIKEEDFPMQESVYIEPASIVTLRNGEKMEVNGHEIVGPGTVFKGGVIKEVSLTPLGADSETSTTIFNLKEEINIPMEEKMNEDMKKFTDLFSDSPEEAFKFACQCQEKASEASEDDKQKLIDELNAKVDELTKANEALVANAKEKASLERSEKIKKVFSVLGITYTDDLKEVYDNMTEESFDKVFSGLQSDAQKLAEDKSKREKELTSFQEVKGTDTDTDEEKSKKVFSLARELREKSPTTLSVAASLQEARKQLGIEE
;
A
#
# COMPACT_ATOMS: atom_id res chain seq x y z
N MET A 1 -16.25 9.56 1.40
CA MET A 1 -16.13 10.60 0.34
C MET A 1 -15.49 9.94 -0.86
N ASN A 2 -15.92 10.23 -2.09
CA ASN A 2 -15.31 9.65 -3.28
C ASN A 2 -14.04 10.46 -3.57
N GLU A 3 -12.86 9.89 -3.29
CA GLU A 3 -11.59 10.58 -3.52
C GLU A 3 -11.42 10.94 -5.00
N ASP A 4 -10.91 12.14 -5.28
CA ASP A 4 -10.57 12.51 -6.65
C ASP A 4 -9.40 11.64 -7.11
N ARG A 5 -9.62 10.93 -8.22
CA ARG A 5 -8.65 10.04 -8.86
C ARG A 5 -8.22 10.56 -10.22
N SER A 6 -8.46 11.84 -10.46
CA SER A 6 -7.95 12.53 -11.64
C SER A 6 -6.43 12.59 -11.57
N PHE A 7 -5.77 12.46 -12.70
CA PHE A 7 -4.33 12.60 -12.81
C PHE A 7 -3.95 13.33 -14.08
N GLU A 8 -2.77 13.92 -14.07
CA GLU A 8 -2.13 14.51 -15.24
C GLU A 8 -0.65 14.12 -15.30
N GLY A 9 -0.08 14.16 -16.51
CA GLY A 9 1.29 13.74 -16.71
C GLY A 9 1.88 14.15 -18.04
N VAL A 10 3.17 13.92 -18.18
CA VAL A 10 3.94 14.06 -19.43
C VAL A 10 4.26 12.64 -19.91
N ALA A 11 3.56 12.21 -20.96
CA ALA A 11 3.72 10.88 -21.56
C ALA A 11 4.93 10.79 -22.50
N TYR A 12 5.31 11.94 -23.09
CA TYR A 12 6.53 12.12 -23.85
C TYR A 12 6.89 13.60 -23.87
N SER A 13 8.14 13.92 -23.51
CA SER A 13 8.62 15.30 -23.35
C SER A 13 8.80 16.06 -24.66
N GLY A 14 8.84 15.36 -25.80
CA GLY A 14 9.25 15.92 -27.09
C GLY A 14 10.76 15.80 -27.37
N GLY A 15 11.54 15.42 -26.35
CA GLY A 15 12.99 15.28 -26.44
C GLY A 15 13.48 14.01 -27.13
N ILE A 16 14.80 13.88 -27.24
CA ILE A 16 15.44 12.68 -27.79
C ILE A 16 15.61 11.66 -26.65
N ILE A 17 14.93 10.53 -26.78
CA ILE A 17 15.10 9.36 -25.93
C ILE A 17 16.44 8.72 -26.30
N LYS A 18 17.40 8.75 -25.38
CA LYS A 18 18.74 8.20 -25.63
C LYS A 18 18.77 6.71 -25.32
N ASP A 19 19.55 5.97 -26.09
CA ASP A 19 19.86 4.56 -25.83
C ASP A 19 18.63 3.65 -25.61
N HIS A 20 17.53 3.93 -26.33
CA HIS A 20 16.33 3.10 -26.26
C HIS A 20 16.68 1.64 -26.63
N PRO A 21 16.28 0.64 -25.82
CA PRO A 21 16.77 -0.75 -25.96
C PRO A 21 16.61 -1.36 -27.36
N PHE A 22 15.55 -0.95 -28.08
CA PHE A 22 15.23 -1.47 -29.41
C PHE A 22 15.53 -0.51 -30.56
N TRP A 23 15.65 0.79 -30.28
CA TRP A 23 15.62 1.84 -31.32
C TRP A 23 16.81 2.80 -31.28
N GLY A 24 17.69 2.66 -30.28
CA GLY A 24 18.81 3.59 -30.06
C GLY A 24 18.31 4.98 -29.69
N ASN A 25 18.94 6.02 -30.23
CA ASN A 25 18.40 7.38 -30.09
C ASN A 25 17.06 7.46 -30.81
N LEU A 26 15.99 7.80 -30.09
CA LEU A 26 14.62 7.73 -30.57
C LEU A 26 13.92 9.08 -30.35
N ALA A 27 13.17 9.52 -31.35
CA ALA A 27 12.27 10.66 -31.22
C ALA A 27 10.92 10.37 -31.88
N PHE A 28 9.85 10.96 -31.35
CA PHE A 28 8.52 10.88 -31.95
C PHE A 28 8.15 12.26 -32.50
N ASP A 29 7.82 12.36 -33.78
CA ASP A 29 7.41 13.63 -34.39
C ASP A 29 5.98 13.98 -33.95
N ILE A 30 5.86 14.76 -32.87
CA ILE A 30 4.59 15.04 -32.16
C ILE A 30 3.56 15.63 -33.11
N SER A 31 3.99 16.53 -34.01
CA SER A 31 3.14 17.23 -34.98
C SER A 31 2.38 16.28 -35.93
N THR A 32 2.85 15.04 -36.04
CA THR A 32 2.29 14.01 -36.92
C THR A 32 1.54 12.92 -36.15
N MET A 33 1.61 12.92 -34.83
CA MET A 33 1.01 11.89 -34.00
C MET A 33 -0.47 12.16 -33.73
N SER A 34 -1.19 11.09 -33.40
CA SER A 34 -2.59 11.16 -33.00
C SER A 34 -2.90 10.11 -31.92
N ALA A 35 -4.06 10.22 -31.30
CA ALA A 35 -4.58 9.21 -30.39
C ALA A 35 -6.10 9.13 -30.49
N LYS A 36 -6.68 8.05 -29.97
CA LYS A 36 -8.13 7.99 -29.77
C LYS A 36 -8.55 9.03 -28.72
N LYS A 37 -9.84 9.39 -28.73
CA LYS A 37 -10.43 10.36 -27.78
C LYS A 37 -10.12 10.03 -26.31
N SER A 38 -10.05 8.74 -26.00
CA SER A 38 -9.53 8.23 -24.73
C SER A 38 -8.80 6.91 -25.00
N ILE A 39 -7.70 6.71 -24.27
CA ILE A 39 -6.82 5.54 -24.36
C ILE A 39 -6.67 4.90 -22.99
N PRO A 40 -6.42 3.57 -22.91
CA PRO A 40 -6.13 2.91 -21.65
C PRO A 40 -4.82 3.41 -21.05
N VAL A 41 -4.78 3.38 -19.72
CA VAL A 41 -3.57 3.61 -18.92
C VAL A 41 -3.22 2.29 -18.24
N LEU A 42 -2.01 1.78 -18.46
CA LEU A 42 -1.58 0.45 -18.04
C LEU A 42 -0.40 0.50 -17.06
N LYS A 43 -0.11 -0.62 -16.40
CA LYS A 43 1.14 -0.81 -15.64
C LYS A 43 2.17 -1.47 -16.55
N ASN A 44 3.31 -0.82 -16.79
CA ASN A 44 4.46 -1.41 -17.51
C ASN A 44 4.10 -2.08 -18.85
N HIS A 45 3.26 -1.46 -19.68
CA HIS A 45 2.80 -1.97 -20.98
C HIS A 45 2.07 -3.33 -20.94
N ASP A 46 1.67 -3.78 -19.76
CA ASP A 46 0.95 -5.04 -19.60
C ASP A 46 -0.56 -4.81 -19.83
N MET A 47 -1.07 -5.38 -20.92
CA MET A 47 -2.46 -5.23 -21.37
C MET A 47 -3.48 -5.76 -20.35
N ASP A 48 -3.06 -6.66 -19.45
CA ASP A 48 -3.93 -7.20 -18.40
C ASP A 48 -3.88 -6.36 -17.12
N LYS A 49 -2.92 -5.43 -16.99
CA LYS A 49 -2.73 -4.58 -15.80
C LYS A 49 -3.25 -3.17 -16.00
N ILE A 50 -4.57 -3.06 -16.04
CA ILE A 50 -5.27 -1.79 -16.27
C ILE A 50 -5.21 -0.90 -15.03
N ILE A 51 -4.67 0.32 -15.18
CA ILE A 51 -4.65 1.36 -14.15
C ILE A 51 -5.84 2.31 -14.32
N GLY A 52 -6.17 2.68 -15.56
CA GLY A 52 -7.23 3.65 -15.81
C GLY A 52 -7.37 4.02 -17.27
N SER A 53 -7.76 5.26 -17.53
CA SER A 53 -7.90 5.80 -18.88
C SER A 53 -7.63 7.29 -18.89
N GLY A 54 -7.12 7.81 -20.00
CA GLY A 54 -6.87 9.23 -20.18
C GLY A 54 -7.08 9.71 -21.60
N LYS A 55 -6.92 11.01 -21.78
CA LYS A 55 -6.94 11.72 -23.06
C LYS A 55 -5.60 12.43 -23.22
N LEU A 56 -5.06 12.37 -24.43
CA LEU A 56 -3.81 13.03 -24.79
C LEU A 56 -4.04 14.43 -25.36
N GLU A 57 -3.10 15.31 -25.04
CA GLU A 57 -2.95 16.65 -25.60
C GLU A 57 -1.55 16.75 -26.24
N PHE A 58 -1.51 17.26 -27.48
CA PHE A 58 -0.30 17.31 -28.30
C PHE A 58 0.08 18.77 -28.53
N ASN A 59 1.20 19.20 -27.95
CA ASN A 59 1.78 20.53 -28.15
C ASN A 59 3.29 20.40 -28.37
N ASP A 60 4.10 21.07 -27.55
CA ASP A 60 5.54 20.89 -27.39
C ASP A 60 5.91 19.52 -26.79
N ALA A 61 5.00 18.97 -25.99
CA ALA A 61 5.07 17.63 -25.40
C ALA A 61 3.75 16.87 -25.64
N VAL A 62 3.77 15.57 -25.38
CA VAL A 62 2.54 14.74 -25.28
C VAL A 62 2.18 14.67 -23.80
N ARG A 63 1.06 15.31 -23.44
CA ARG A 63 0.54 15.33 -22.07
C ARG A 63 -0.70 14.46 -21.98
N ILE A 64 -0.91 13.85 -20.82
CA ILE A 64 -2.12 13.07 -20.53
C ILE A 64 -2.90 13.71 -19.41
N LYS A 65 -4.23 13.68 -19.52
CA LYS A 65 -5.16 13.91 -18.41
C LYS A 65 -6.13 12.75 -18.35
N GLY A 66 -6.30 12.17 -17.18
CA GLY A 66 -7.10 10.96 -17.06
C GLY A 66 -7.65 10.72 -15.67
N LYS A 67 -8.17 9.50 -15.50
CA LYS A 67 -8.70 9.03 -14.23
C LYS A 67 -8.13 7.65 -13.94
N ILE A 68 -7.58 7.50 -12.73
CA ILE A 68 -7.15 6.21 -12.19
C ILE A 68 -8.39 5.46 -11.71
N SER A 69 -8.48 4.18 -12.07
CA SER A 69 -9.57 3.30 -11.67
C SER A 69 -9.56 3.08 -10.16
N ALA A 70 -10.74 3.14 -9.54
CA ALA A 70 -10.95 2.72 -8.15
C ALA A 70 -11.30 1.23 -8.02
N VAL A 71 -11.41 0.51 -9.15
CA VAL A 71 -11.92 -0.87 -9.20
C VAL A 71 -10.80 -1.87 -9.49
N THR A 72 -9.81 -1.48 -10.30
CA THR A 72 -8.71 -2.38 -10.63
C THR A 72 -7.68 -2.38 -9.51
N GLU A 73 -7.11 -3.55 -9.21
CA GLU A 73 -6.05 -3.67 -8.21
C GLU A 73 -4.87 -2.74 -8.53
N TYR A 74 -4.49 -2.64 -9.81
CA TYR A 74 -3.38 -1.80 -10.27
C TYR A 74 -3.71 -0.30 -10.21
N GLY A 75 -4.98 0.08 -10.41
CA GLY A 75 -5.42 1.46 -10.23
C GLY A 75 -5.39 1.89 -8.76
N ILE A 76 -5.77 1.00 -7.85
CA ILE A 76 -5.67 1.24 -6.41
C ILE A 76 -4.21 1.34 -5.97
N GLU A 77 -3.37 0.39 -6.40
CA GLU A 77 -1.93 0.37 -6.11
C GLU A 77 -1.24 1.65 -6.59
N ALA A 78 -1.38 2.00 -7.88
CA ALA A 78 -0.73 3.17 -8.46
C ALA A 78 -1.19 4.47 -7.80
N PHE A 79 -2.49 4.61 -7.54
CA PHE A 79 -3.01 5.79 -6.86
C PHE A 79 -2.42 5.94 -5.45
N ASN A 80 -2.36 4.86 -4.67
CA ASN A 80 -1.83 4.92 -3.31
C ASN A 80 -0.32 5.19 -3.29
N LEU A 81 0.46 4.59 -4.20
CA LEU A 81 1.89 4.87 -4.30
C LEU A 81 2.16 6.36 -4.61
N ILE A 82 1.44 6.94 -5.56
CA ILE A 82 1.63 8.35 -5.92
C ILE A 82 1.12 9.26 -4.80
N LYS A 83 -0.02 8.94 -4.19
CA LYS A 83 -0.66 9.78 -3.17
C LYS A 83 0.05 9.78 -1.83
N GLU A 84 0.34 8.58 -1.32
CA GLU A 84 0.76 8.38 0.07
C GLU A 84 2.30 8.35 0.18
N GLU A 85 3.00 7.94 -0.88
CA GLU A 85 4.47 7.80 -0.88
C GLU A 85 5.17 8.82 -1.78
N ASP A 86 4.43 9.69 -2.49
CA ASP A 86 4.98 10.61 -3.48
C ASP A 86 5.89 9.89 -4.50
N PHE A 87 5.50 8.66 -4.87
CA PHE A 87 6.34 7.81 -5.71
C PHE A 87 6.52 8.46 -7.09
N PRO A 88 7.78 8.64 -7.57
CA PRO A 88 8.08 9.40 -8.79
C PRO A 88 7.80 8.58 -10.05
N MET A 89 6.52 8.30 -10.29
CA MET A 89 6.08 7.50 -11.42
C MET A 89 6.36 8.25 -12.73
N GLN A 90 6.97 7.53 -13.68
CA GLN A 90 7.25 7.98 -15.02
C GLN A 90 6.24 7.37 -16.01
N GLU A 91 6.19 7.91 -17.22
CA GLU A 91 5.26 7.47 -18.25
C GLU A 91 6.00 6.91 -19.46
N SER A 92 5.31 6.03 -20.17
CA SER A 92 5.78 5.49 -21.44
C SER A 92 4.59 5.29 -22.37
N VAL A 93 4.85 5.22 -23.67
CA VAL A 93 3.83 5.13 -24.72
C VAL A 93 4.08 3.95 -25.64
N TYR A 94 3.02 3.19 -25.94
CA TYR A 94 3.02 2.32 -27.10
C TYR A 94 2.41 3.06 -28.30
N ILE A 95 3.24 3.20 -29.33
CA ILE A 95 2.91 3.88 -30.57
C ILE A 95 2.86 2.84 -31.69
N GLU A 96 1.81 2.90 -32.51
CA GLU A 96 1.80 2.26 -33.83
C GLU A 96 2.22 3.31 -34.86
N PRO A 97 3.51 3.38 -35.25
CA PRO A 97 3.99 4.43 -36.15
C PRO A 97 3.49 4.20 -37.58
N ALA A 98 3.16 5.28 -38.28
CA ALA A 98 2.81 5.19 -39.71
C ALA A 98 4.06 4.97 -40.58
N SER A 99 5.19 5.56 -40.17
CA SER A 99 6.49 5.42 -40.81
C SER A 99 7.59 5.50 -39.77
N ILE A 100 8.68 4.76 -40.01
CA ILE A 100 9.90 4.80 -39.21
C ILE A 100 11.03 5.31 -40.10
N VAL A 101 11.69 6.39 -39.69
CA VAL A 101 12.87 6.94 -40.36
C VAL A 101 14.10 6.54 -39.56
N THR A 102 15.01 5.80 -40.19
CA THR A 102 16.29 5.43 -39.57
C THR A 102 17.39 6.34 -40.11
N LEU A 103 18.08 7.03 -39.20
CA LEU A 103 19.24 7.87 -39.48
C LEU A 103 20.50 7.04 -39.34
N ARG A 104 21.31 7.02 -40.40
CA ARG A 104 22.64 6.41 -40.41
C ARG A 104 23.65 7.33 -39.74
N ASN A 105 24.83 6.79 -39.44
CA ASN A 105 25.90 7.55 -38.80
C ASN A 105 26.18 8.86 -39.56
N GLY A 106 26.11 9.99 -38.86
CA GLY A 106 26.33 11.34 -39.41
C GLY A 106 25.12 11.97 -40.12
N GLU A 107 24.03 11.24 -40.35
CA GLU A 107 22.76 11.84 -40.79
C GLU A 107 22.12 12.62 -39.65
N LYS A 108 21.39 13.69 -39.99
CA LYS A 108 20.78 14.61 -39.03
C LYS A 108 19.34 14.89 -39.41
N MET A 109 18.49 15.05 -38.40
CA MET A 109 17.11 15.46 -38.59
C MET A 109 16.66 16.35 -37.44
N GLU A 110 15.88 17.38 -37.74
CA GLU A 110 15.20 18.18 -36.72
C GLU A 110 13.81 17.60 -36.44
N VAL A 111 13.51 17.35 -35.16
CA VAL A 111 12.24 16.81 -34.68
C VAL A 111 11.88 17.53 -33.39
N ASN A 112 10.67 18.10 -33.32
CA ASN A 112 10.17 18.88 -32.17
C ASN A 112 11.13 20.00 -31.70
N GLY A 113 11.93 20.58 -32.59
CA GLY A 113 12.94 21.60 -32.25
C GLY A 113 14.27 21.04 -31.70
N HIS A 114 14.47 19.72 -31.75
CA HIS A 114 15.71 19.04 -31.38
C HIS A 114 16.40 18.40 -32.60
N GLU A 115 17.72 18.55 -32.72
CA GLU A 115 18.52 17.84 -33.73
C GLU A 115 18.87 16.44 -33.24
N ILE A 116 18.34 15.41 -33.89
CA ILE A 116 18.77 14.02 -33.70
C ILE A 116 19.87 13.68 -34.71
N VAL A 117 20.97 13.13 -34.22
CA VAL A 117 22.12 12.68 -35.03
C VAL A 117 22.17 11.16 -35.04
N GLY A 118 22.33 10.58 -36.23
CA GLY A 118 22.39 9.13 -36.40
C GLY A 118 23.67 8.51 -35.82
N PRO A 119 23.63 7.24 -35.36
CA PRO A 119 22.53 6.29 -35.50
C PRO A 119 21.32 6.64 -34.64
N GLY A 120 20.14 6.72 -35.26
CA GLY A 120 18.92 7.15 -34.58
C GLY A 120 17.66 6.79 -35.36
N THR A 121 16.52 6.89 -34.69
CA THR A 121 15.22 6.48 -35.18
C THR A 121 14.20 7.59 -34.91
N VAL A 122 13.41 7.95 -35.91
CA VAL A 122 12.31 8.90 -35.77
C VAL A 122 11.02 8.24 -36.20
N PHE A 123 10.02 8.23 -35.31
CA PHE A 123 8.68 7.80 -35.68
C PHE A 123 7.92 8.99 -36.25
N LYS A 124 7.37 8.81 -37.45
CA LYS A 124 6.58 9.80 -38.16
C LYS A 124 5.18 9.29 -38.44
N GLY A 125 4.21 10.10 -38.09
CA GLY A 125 2.81 9.70 -38.09
C GLY A 125 2.55 8.58 -37.10
N GLY A 126 1.28 8.26 -36.90
CA GLY A 126 0.89 7.08 -36.13
C GLY A 126 -0.12 7.40 -35.05
N VAL A 127 -0.46 6.35 -34.31
CA VAL A 127 -1.47 6.41 -33.27
C VAL A 127 -0.87 5.90 -31.97
N ILE A 128 -0.85 6.76 -30.95
CA ILE A 128 -0.57 6.35 -29.58
C ILE A 128 -1.78 5.53 -29.09
N LYS A 129 -1.52 4.28 -28.71
CA LYS A 129 -2.57 3.31 -28.36
C LYS A 129 -2.83 3.22 -26.87
N GLU A 130 -1.81 3.44 -26.06
CA GLU A 130 -1.87 3.44 -24.61
C GLU A 130 -0.76 4.31 -24.01
N VAL A 131 -0.95 4.70 -22.75
CA VAL A 131 0.09 5.24 -21.88
C VAL A 131 0.26 4.28 -20.72
N SER A 132 1.50 4.01 -20.32
CA SER A 132 1.80 3.17 -19.17
C SER A 132 2.42 4.00 -18.06
N LEU A 133 1.95 3.80 -16.83
CA LEU A 133 2.67 4.21 -15.64
C LEU A 133 3.77 3.18 -15.37
N THR A 134 4.99 3.68 -15.24
CA THR A 134 6.21 2.89 -15.10
C THR A 134 7.11 3.49 -14.02
N PRO A 135 7.83 2.67 -13.26
CA PRO A 135 8.84 3.21 -12.35
C PRO A 135 9.98 3.93 -13.10
N LEU A 136 10.27 3.50 -14.33
CA LEU A 136 11.28 4.06 -15.21
C LEU A 136 10.74 4.08 -16.64
N GLY A 137 10.49 5.29 -17.14
CA GLY A 137 10.17 5.56 -18.53
C GLY A 137 11.44 5.55 -19.39
N ALA A 138 11.29 5.27 -20.68
CA ALA A 138 12.41 5.42 -21.61
C ALA A 138 12.81 6.89 -21.77
N ASP A 139 11.83 7.80 -21.70
CA ASP A 139 12.05 9.24 -21.61
C ASP A 139 12.12 9.66 -20.13
N SER A 140 13.29 10.12 -19.70
CA SER A 140 13.56 10.48 -18.31
C SER A 140 12.83 11.73 -17.84
N GLU A 141 12.31 12.54 -18.77
CA GLU A 141 11.59 13.80 -18.48
C GLU A 141 10.07 13.59 -18.36
N THR A 142 9.62 12.35 -18.35
CA THR A 142 8.21 11.99 -18.13
C THR A 142 7.86 12.04 -16.64
N SER A 143 6.60 12.30 -16.34
CA SER A 143 6.13 12.40 -14.96
C SER A 143 4.62 12.19 -14.87
N THR A 144 4.17 11.79 -13.68
CA THR A 144 2.74 11.66 -13.34
C THR A 144 2.45 12.32 -12.00
N THR A 145 1.38 13.10 -11.96
CA THR A 145 0.85 13.73 -10.75
C THR A 145 -0.64 13.44 -10.63
N ILE A 146 -1.11 13.10 -9.43
CA ILE A 146 -2.55 13.00 -9.16
C ILE A 146 -3.08 14.32 -8.64
N PHE A 147 -4.32 14.65 -9.00
CA PHE A 147 -5.04 15.76 -8.38
C PHE A 147 -5.37 15.38 -6.95
N ASN A 148 -4.62 15.97 -6.02
CA ASN A 148 -4.98 15.94 -4.62
C ASN A 148 -5.74 17.24 -4.34
N LEU A 149 -7.04 17.14 -4.02
CA LEU A 149 -7.74 18.19 -3.27
C LEU A 149 -7.13 18.22 -1.86
N LYS A 150 -5.86 18.65 -1.75
CA LYS A 150 -5.41 19.30 -0.52
C LYS A 150 -6.26 20.55 -0.45
N GLU A 151 -7.04 20.66 0.63
CA GLU A 151 -7.91 21.80 0.91
C GLU A 151 -7.28 23.09 0.40
N GLU A 152 -8.00 23.79 -0.49
CA GLU A 152 -7.67 25.15 -0.85
C GLU A 152 -7.50 25.94 0.46
N ILE A 153 -6.27 26.25 0.80
CA ILE A 153 -6.01 27.40 1.67
C ILE A 153 -6.46 28.59 0.82
N ASN A 154 -7.70 29.00 1.03
CA ASN A 154 -8.26 30.21 0.45
C ASN A 154 -7.51 31.41 1.05
N ILE A 155 -6.35 31.73 0.47
CA ILE A 155 -5.68 33.00 0.69
C ILE A 155 -6.39 34.01 -0.22
N PRO A 156 -7.10 35.02 0.31
CA PRO A 156 -7.80 36.00 -0.50
C PRO A 156 -6.77 37.00 -1.06
N MET A 157 -6.00 36.59 -2.06
CA MET A 157 -5.01 37.45 -2.73
C MET A 157 -5.37 37.72 -4.20
N GLU A 158 -6.32 36.96 -4.79
CA GLU A 158 -6.73 37.13 -6.20
C GLU A 158 -7.63 38.34 -6.46
N GLU A 159 -8.45 38.80 -5.52
CA GLU A 159 -9.36 39.93 -5.77
C GLU A 159 -8.63 41.28 -5.85
N LYS A 160 -7.68 41.55 -4.93
CA LYS A 160 -6.95 42.82 -4.92
C LYS A 160 -6.03 43.00 -6.12
N MET A 161 -5.36 41.93 -6.55
CA MET A 161 -4.41 41.98 -7.66
C MET A 161 -5.12 42.21 -9.01
N ASN A 162 -6.40 41.84 -9.11
CA ASN A 162 -7.22 42.07 -10.30
C ASN A 162 -7.79 43.50 -10.34
N GLU A 163 -8.18 44.08 -9.20
CA GLU A 163 -8.65 45.47 -9.13
C GLU A 163 -7.55 46.50 -9.43
N ASP A 164 -6.36 46.33 -8.86
CA ASP A 164 -5.23 47.25 -9.09
C ASP A 164 -4.75 47.19 -10.55
N MET A 165 -4.77 46.00 -11.16
CA MET A 165 -4.38 45.82 -12.56
C MET A 165 -5.40 46.45 -13.52
N LYS A 166 -6.69 46.34 -13.21
CA LYS A 166 -7.76 47.01 -13.98
C LYS A 166 -7.66 48.54 -13.86
N LYS A 167 -7.38 49.05 -12.67
CA LYS A 167 -7.22 50.49 -12.44
C LYS A 167 -5.98 51.04 -13.13
N PHE A 168 -4.88 50.28 -13.17
CA PHE A 168 -3.69 50.63 -13.94
C PHE A 168 -3.98 50.70 -15.44
N THR A 169 -4.72 49.74 -16.01
CA THR A 169 -5.06 49.75 -17.45
C THR A 169 -5.99 50.91 -17.84
N ASP A 170 -6.93 51.26 -16.97
CA ASP A 170 -7.82 52.40 -17.18
C ASP A 170 -7.03 53.72 -17.12
N LEU A 171 -6.18 53.90 -16.11
CA LEU A 171 -5.31 55.07 -15.96
C LEU A 171 -4.27 55.19 -17.09
N PHE A 172 -3.70 54.08 -17.56
CA PHE A 172 -2.72 54.09 -18.64
C PHE A 172 -3.32 54.55 -19.97
N SER A 173 -4.61 54.25 -20.17
CA SER A 173 -5.35 54.68 -21.35
C SER A 173 -5.62 56.19 -21.34
N ASP A 174 -5.82 56.79 -20.17
CA ASP A 174 -6.14 58.21 -20.02
C ASP A 174 -4.88 59.10 -19.85
N SER A 175 -3.89 58.66 -19.07
CA SER A 175 -2.65 59.39 -18.79
C SER A 175 -1.52 58.45 -18.38
N PRO A 176 -0.53 58.21 -19.28
CA PRO A 176 0.61 57.35 -18.98
C PRO A 176 1.47 57.81 -17.78
N GLU A 177 1.55 59.12 -17.51
CA GLU A 177 2.30 59.66 -16.35
C GLU A 177 1.63 59.34 -15.01
N GLU A 178 0.30 59.39 -14.96
CA GLU A 178 -0.46 59.04 -13.75
C GLU A 178 -0.47 57.53 -13.50
N ALA A 179 -0.55 56.73 -14.55
CA ALA A 179 -0.39 55.27 -14.47
C ALA A 179 0.99 54.87 -13.94
N PHE A 180 2.05 55.54 -14.40
CA PHE A 180 3.40 55.31 -13.89
C PHE A 180 3.55 55.68 -12.41
N LYS A 181 2.97 56.81 -12.00
CA LYS A 181 2.95 57.23 -10.58
C LYS A 181 2.15 56.27 -9.69
N PHE A 182 1.03 55.75 -10.20
CA PHE A 182 0.22 54.72 -9.52
C PHE A 182 0.99 53.40 -9.36
N ALA A 183 1.66 52.92 -10.41
CA ALA A 183 2.49 51.72 -10.35
C ALA A 183 3.65 51.85 -9.34
N CYS A 184 4.32 53.01 -9.31
CA CYS A 184 5.37 53.28 -8.31
C CYS A 184 4.82 53.27 -6.86
N GLN A 185 3.63 53.84 -6.62
CA GLN A 185 3.00 53.81 -5.29
C GLN A 185 2.57 52.41 -4.84
N CYS A 186 2.11 51.55 -5.77
CA CYS A 186 1.83 50.15 -5.47
C CYS A 186 3.11 49.37 -5.11
N GLN A 187 4.23 49.69 -5.77
CA GLN A 187 5.51 49.06 -5.50
C GLN A 187 6.11 49.47 -4.15
N GLU A 188 5.97 50.73 -3.73
CA GLU A 188 6.36 51.20 -2.39
C GLU A 188 5.51 50.56 -1.27
N LYS A 189 4.21 50.33 -1.50
CA LYS A 189 3.35 49.60 -0.55
C LYS A 189 3.66 48.11 -0.50
N ALA A 190 4.09 47.50 -1.60
CA ALA A 190 4.43 46.07 -1.64
C ALA A 190 5.74 45.74 -0.89
N SER A 191 6.64 46.71 -0.69
CA SER A 191 7.84 46.52 0.14
C SER A 191 7.58 46.50 1.65
N GLU A 192 6.37 46.84 2.09
CA GLU A 192 5.88 46.60 3.46
C GLU A 192 4.72 45.60 3.41
N ALA A 193 5.02 44.32 3.18
CA ALA A 193 4.21 43.29 3.82
C ALA A 193 4.33 43.54 5.32
N SER A 194 3.29 44.16 5.91
CA SER A 194 3.24 44.55 7.32
C SER A 194 3.79 43.43 8.19
N GLU A 195 4.61 43.73 9.20
CA GLU A 195 5.05 42.71 10.16
C GLU A 195 3.86 41.93 10.74
N ASP A 196 2.68 42.54 10.82
CA ASP A 196 1.42 41.89 11.20
C ASP A 196 0.95 40.79 10.23
N ASP A 197 1.16 40.95 8.92
CA ASP A 197 0.73 39.95 7.93
C ASP A 197 1.67 38.74 7.95
N LYS A 198 2.97 38.96 8.18
CA LYS A 198 3.93 37.87 8.43
C LYS A 198 3.63 37.17 9.75
N GLN A 199 3.28 37.92 10.79
CA GLN A 199 2.94 37.37 12.10
C GLN A 199 1.66 36.52 12.03
N LYS A 200 0.62 36.99 11.33
CA LYS A 200 -0.59 36.19 11.09
C LYS A 200 -0.30 34.89 10.35
N LEU A 201 0.58 34.92 9.35
CA LEU A 201 0.96 33.72 8.60
C LEU A 201 1.73 32.73 9.48
N ILE A 202 2.59 33.23 10.37
CA ILE A 202 3.31 32.42 11.37
C ILE A 202 2.33 31.81 12.38
N ASP A 203 1.35 32.58 12.86
CA ASP A 203 0.34 32.10 13.81
C ASP A 203 -0.56 31.03 13.17
N GLU A 204 -0.96 31.21 11.91
CA GLU A 204 -1.73 30.22 11.16
C GLU A 204 -0.92 28.95 10.88
N LEU A 205 0.37 29.09 10.57
CA LEU A 205 1.26 27.96 10.36
C LEU A 205 1.47 27.17 11.65
N ASN A 206 1.66 27.85 12.79
CA ASN A 206 1.80 27.20 14.09
C ASN A 206 0.52 26.47 14.49
N ALA A 207 -0.66 27.05 14.25
CA ALA A 207 -1.93 26.38 14.51
C ALA A 207 -2.09 25.09 13.69
N LYS A 208 -1.69 25.11 12.41
CA LYS A 208 -1.67 23.92 11.56
C LYS A 208 -0.66 22.88 12.06
N VAL A 209 0.53 23.29 12.48
CA VAL A 209 1.54 22.38 13.07
C VAL A 209 0.99 21.70 14.33
N ASP A 210 0.29 22.43 15.20
CA ASP A 210 -0.33 21.86 16.40
C ASP A 210 -1.44 20.86 16.06
N GLU A 211 -2.24 21.14 15.04
CA GLU A 211 -3.28 20.23 14.55
C GLU A 211 -2.68 18.94 13.97
N LEU A 212 -1.66 19.07 13.11
CA LEU A 212 -0.91 17.93 12.56
C LEU A 212 -0.23 17.11 13.66
N THR A 213 0.29 17.76 14.70
CA THR A 213 0.93 17.07 15.83
C THR A 213 -0.09 16.23 16.59
N LYS A 214 -1.26 16.78 16.91
CA LYS A 214 -2.36 16.04 17.56
C LYS A 214 -2.87 14.88 16.70
N ALA A 215 -2.98 15.09 15.39
CA ALA A 215 -3.38 14.03 14.45
C ALA A 215 -2.37 12.88 14.43
N ASN A 216 -1.06 13.19 14.41
CA ASN A 216 0.00 12.18 14.48
C ASN A 216 -0.02 11.42 15.81
N GLU A 217 -0.20 12.11 16.94
CA GLU A 217 -0.34 11.45 18.25
C GLU A 217 -1.53 10.48 18.28
N ALA A 218 -2.66 10.86 17.70
CA ALA A 218 -3.84 10.01 17.59
C ALA A 218 -3.60 8.79 16.67
N LEU A 219 -2.91 8.98 15.53
CA LEU A 219 -2.53 7.87 14.64
C LEU A 219 -1.58 6.88 15.32
N VAL A 220 -0.59 7.39 16.06
CA VAL A 220 0.34 6.55 16.84
C VAL A 220 -0.42 5.78 17.93
N ALA A 221 -1.39 6.41 18.61
CA ALA A 221 -2.22 5.74 19.60
C ALA A 221 -3.07 4.61 18.97
N ASN A 222 -3.72 4.88 17.84
CA ASN A 222 -4.53 3.89 17.11
C ASN A 222 -3.67 2.73 16.60
N ALA A 223 -2.46 3.00 16.11
CA ALA A 223 -1.52 1.97 15.67
C ALA A 223 -1.07 1.06 16.83
N LYS A 224 -0.79 1.65 18.01
CA LYS A 224 -0.46 0.89 19.22
C LYS A 224 -1.63 0.04 19.69
N GLU A 225 -2.85 0.55 19.66
CA GLU A 225 -4.06 -0.20 20.02
C GLU A 225 -4.29 -1.39 19.08
N LYS A 226 -4.19 -1.16 17.76
CA LYS A 226 -4.30 -2.23 16.76
C LYS A 226 -3.22 -3.31 16.97
N ALA A 227 -1.97 -2.92 17.19
CA ALA A 227 -0.88 -3.86 17.46
C ALA A 227 -1.12 -4.67 18.74
N SER A 228 -1.64 -4.03 19.81
CA SER A 228 -2.00 -4.71 21.06
C SER A 228 -3.11 -5.75 20.85
N LEU A 229 -4.14 -5.42 20.09
CA LEU A 229 -5.22 -6.35 19.75
C LEU A 229 -4.71 -7.57 18.96
N GLU A 230 -3.91 -7.34 17.92
CA GLU A 230 -3.32 -8.41 17.11
C GLU A 230 -2.41 -9.34 17.93
N ARG A 231 -1.57 -8.77 18.80
CA ARG A 231 -0.72 -9.55 19.73
C ARG A 231 -1.57 -10.38 20.68
N SER A 232 -2.63 -9.80 21.25
CA SER A 232 -3.53 -10.50 22.16
C SER A 232 -4.22 -11.69 21.50
N GLU A 233 -4.71 -11.53 20.26
CA GLU A 233 -5.33 -12.63 19.52
C GLU A 233 -4.36 -13.76 19.19
N LYS A 234 -3.14 -13.42 18.76
CA LYS A 234 -2.08 -14.39 18.48
C LYS A 234 -1.74 -15.21 19.72
N ILE A 235 -1.51 -14.56 20.86
CA ILE A 235 -1.16 -15.24 22.11
C ILE A 235 -2.31 -16.11 22.63
N LYS A 236 -3.55 -15.61 22.63
CA LYS A 236 -4.73 -16.37 23.07
C LYS A 236 -4.89 -17.70 22.33
N LYS A 237 -4.65 -17.72 21.00
CA LYS A 237 -4.71 -18.94 20.19
C LYS A 237 -3.68 -19.97 20.65
N VAL A 238 -2.43 -19.54 20.84
CA VAL A 238 -1.34 -20.43 21.26
C VAL A 238 -1.54 -20.92 22.70
N PHE A 239 -1.96 -20.03 23.60
CA PHE A 239 -2.21 -20.34 25.00
C PHE A 239 -3.36 -21.32 25.20
N SER A 240 -4.40 -21.26 24.35
CA SER A 240 -5.48 -22.24 24.34
C SER A 240 -4.97 -23.68 24.11
N VAL A 241 -3.99 -23.86 23.24
CA VAL A 241 -3.37 -25.19 22.98
C VAL A 241 -2.55 -25.65 24.18
N LEU A 242 -1.79 -24.72 24.77
CA LEU A 242 -0.93 -24.95 25.93
C LEU A 242 -1.70 -25.11 27.26
N GLY A 243 -2.98 -24.76 27.29
CA GLY A 243 -3.79 -24.78 28.51
C GLY A 243 -3.45 -23.64 29.48
N ILE A 244 -2.94 -22.53 28.97
CA ILE A 244 -2.59 -21.34 29.75
C ILE A 244 -3.74 -20.32 29.68
N THR A 245 -4.11 -19.76 30.82
CA THR A 245 -5.09 -18.66 30.86
C THR A 245 -4.40 -17.33 30.55
N TYR A 246 -4.93 -16.60 29.58
CA TYR A 246 -4.44 -15.26 29.24
C TYR A 246 -5.06 -14.22 30.18
N THR A 247 -4.24 -13.60 31.02
CA THR A 247 -4.64 -12.58 32.01
C THR A 247 -4.20 -11.18 31.60
N ASP A 248 -4.75 -10.15 32.25
CA ASP A 248 -4.39 -8.75 31.99
C ASP A 248 -2.92 -8.45 32.30
N ASP A 249 -2.36 -9.07 33.35
CA ASP A 249 -0.92 -8.96 33.67
C ASP A 249 -0.04 -9.48 32.53
N LEU A 250 -0.45 -10.58 31.89
CA LEU A 250 0.25 -11.14 30.73
C LEU A 250 0.08 -10.23 29.51
N LYS A 251 -1.09 -9.62 29.32
CA LYS A 251 -1.33 -8.65 28.25
C LYS A 251 -0.35 -7.48 28.34
N GLU A 252 -0.19 -6.90 29.52
CA GLU A 252 0.74 -5.79 29.73
C GLU A 252 2.19 -6.16 29.39
N VAL A 253 2.61 -7.38 29.73
CA VAL A 253 3.96 -7.90 29.38
C VAL A 253 4.16 -7.94 27.86
N TYR A 254 3.18 -8.43 27.09
CA TYR A 254 3.29 -8.51 25.62
C TYR A 254 3.12 -7.16 24.91
N ASP A 255 2.33 -6.24 25.47
CA ASP A 255 2.16 -4.90 24.93
C ASP A 255 3.43 -4.06 25.06
N ASN A 256 4.15 -4.22 26.17
CA ASN A 256 5.39 -3.49 26.45
C ASN A 256 6.63 -4.06 25.75
N MET A 257 6.52 -5.17 25.01
CA MET A 257 7.62 -5.75 24.23
C MET A 257 7.85 -5.01 22.91
N THR A 258 9.13 -4.93 22.49
CA THR A 258 9.46 -4.59 21.11
C THR A 258 8.93 -5.66 20.16
N GLU A 259 8.68 -5.30 18.90
CA GLU A 259 8.18 -6.23 17.88
C GLU A 259 9.13 -7.43 17.69
N GLU A 260 10.44 -7.18 17.63
CA GLU A 260 11.46 -8.24 17.52
C GLU A 260 11.44 -9.20 18.72
N SER A 261 11.25 -8.67 19.94
CA SER A 261 11.17 -9.50 21.14
C SER A 261 9.88 -10.32 21.16
N PHE A 262 8.77 -9.71 20.75
CA PHE A 262 7.48 -10.37 20.64
C PHE A 262 7.55 -11.54 19.65
N ASP A 263 8.11 -11.35 18.46
CA ASP A 263 8.19 -12.39 17.44
C ASP A 263 9.06 -13.58 17.88
N LYS A 264 10.18 -13.32 18.58
CA LYS A 264 11.02 -14.38 19.16
C LYS A 264 10.26 -15.17 20.22
N VAL A 265 9.56 -14.50 21.13
CA VAL A 265 8.77 -15.18 22.18
C VAL A 265 7.60 -15.95 21.56
N PHE A 266 6.89 -15.33 20.61
CA PHE A 266 5.73 -15.92 19.95
C PHE A 266 6.10 -17.16 19.14
N SER A 267 7.18 -17.12 18.37
CA SER A 267 7.67 -18.29 17.62
C SER A 267 8.06 -19.46 18.52
N GLY A 268 8.69 -19.18 19.68
CA GLY A 268 8.96 -20.18 20.70
C GLY A 268 7.68 -20.83 21.23
N LEU A 269 6.71 -20.01 21.65
CA LEU A 269 5.41 -20.49 22.14
C LEU A 269 4.65 -21.32 21.08
N GLN A 270 4.72 -20.91 19.81
CA GLN A 270 4.11 -21.63 18.71
C GLN A 270 4.77 -23.00 18.49
N SER A 271 6.10 -23.08 18.58
CA SER A 271 6.83 -24.34 18.50
C SER A 271 6.42 -25.31 19.62
N ASP A 272 6.29 -24.81 20.84
CA ASP A 272 5.88 -25.63 21.99
C ASP A 272 4.43 -26.09 21.89
N ALA A 273 3.52 -25.22 21.43
CA ALA A 273 2.13 -25.57 21.18
C ALA A 273 2.01 -26.65 20.09
N GLN A 274 2.82 -26.56 19.03
CA GLN A 274 2.87 -27.58 17.98
C GLN A 274 3.34 -28.93 18.54
N LYS A 275 4.45 -28.96 19.28
CA LYS A 275 4.94 -30.20 19.92
C LYS A 275 3.90 -30.82 20.83
N LEU A 276 3.22 -30.00 21.64
CA LEU A 276 2.17 -30.49 22.54
C LEU A 276 0.96 -31.06 21.78
N ALA A 277 0.57 -30.43 20.67
CA ALA A 277 -0.49 -30.93 19.82
C ALA A 277 -0.12 -32.25 19.12
N GLU A 278 1.12 -32.36 18.63
CA GLU A 278 1.66 -33.59 18.04
C GLU A 278 1.72 -34.73 19.07
N ASP A 279 2.18 -34.46 20.28
CA ASP A 279 2.25 -35.44 21.36
C ASP A 279 0.86 -35.87 21.84
N LYS A 280 -0.11 -34.96 21.92
CA LYS A 280 -1.51 -35.31 22.17
C LYS A 280 -2.06 -36.22 21.07
N SER A 281 -1.81 -35.88 19.80
CA SER A 281 -2.24 -36.71 18.67
C SER A 281 -1.59 -38.10 18.67
N LYS A 282 -0.30 -38.20 19.02
CA LYS A 282 0.39 -39.49 19.18
C LYS A 282 -0.22 -40.32 20.31
N ARG A 283 -0.45 -39.73 21.48
CA ARG A 283 -1.08 -40.41 22.62
C ARG A 283 -2.52 -40.84 22.33
N GLU A 284 -3.29 -40.02 21.61
CA GLU A 284 -4.64 -40.39 21.17
C GLU A 284 -4.60 -41.58 20.21
N LYS A 285 -3.68 -41.57 19.23
CA LYS A 285 -3.47 -42.70 18.31
C LYS A 285 -3.05 -43.97 19.03
N GLU A 286 -2.14 -43.87 20.00
CA GLU A 286 -1.75 -44.98 20.88
C GLU A 286 -2.91 -45.49 21.73
N LEU A 287 -3.76 -44.61 22.28
CA LEU A 287 -4.95 -45.02 23.02
C LEU A 287 -5.95 -45.79 22.12
N THR A 288 -6.17 -45.33 20.89
CA THR A 288 -7.04 -46.04 19.92
C THR A 288 -6.44 -47.37 19.47
N SER A 289 -5.12 -47.47 19.27
CA SER A 289 -4.49 -48.74 18.90
C SER A 289 -4.51 -49.75 20.07
N PHE A 290 -4.38 -49.29 21.33
CA PHE A 290 -4.59 -50.12 22.50
C PHE A 290 -6.06 -50.60 22.64
N GLN A 291 -7.03 -49.85 22.12
CA GLN A 291 -8.43 -50.29 22.05
C GLN A 291 -8.66 -51.33 20.94
N GLU A 292 -7.93 -51.25 19.82
CA GLU A 292 -8.04 -52.21 18.70
C GLU A 292 -7.29 -53.53 18.92
N VAL A 293 -6.26 -53.58 19.78
CA VAL A 293 -5.46 -54.80 20.02
C VAL A 293 -6.14 -55.81 20.99
N LYS A 294 -7.31 -55.52 21.56
CA LYS A 294 -8.14 -56.53 22.25
C LYS A 294 -9.08 -57.25 21.27
N GLY A 295 -8.48 -57.98 20.35
CA GLY A 295 -9.21 -58.85 19.43
C GLY A 295 -8.43 -60.13 19.20
N THR A 296 -8.38 -61.01 20.20
CA THR A 296 -8.30 -62.47 20.01
C THR A 296 -8.61 -63.22 21.32
N ASP A 297 -9.65 -64.04 21.24
CA ASP A 297 -9.98 -65.24 22.02
C ASP A 297 -10.61 -65.18 23.44
N THR A 298 -11.84 -65.72 23.45
CA THR A 298 -12.66 -66.30 24.54
C THR A 298 -13.59 -65.39 25.33
N ASP A 299 -14.88 -65.54 25.01
CA ASP A 299 -16.11 -64.86 25.50
C ASP A 299 -16.31 -64.83 27.04
N THR A 300 -15.42 -65.45 27.82
CA THR A 300 -15.49 -65.46 29.29
C THR A 300 -14.59 -64.43 29.98
N ASP A 301 -13.53 -63.96 29.31
CA ASP A 301 -12.60 -62.99 29.90
C ASP A 301 -12.97 -61.54 29.59
N GLU A 302 -13.73 -61.30 28.52
CA GLU A 302 -14.23 -59.96 28.19
C GLU A 302 -15.25 -59.47 29.23
N GLU A 303 -16.15 -60.34 29.70
CA GLU A 303 -17.14 -60.00 30.73
C GLU A 303 -16.50 -59.72 32.09
N LYS A 304 -15.46 -60.50 32.44
CA LYS A 304 -14.65 -60.26 33.65
C LYS A 304 -13.88 -58.95 33.53
N SER A 305 -13.29 -58.67 32.37
CA SER A 305 -12.55 -57.42 32.12
C SER A 305 -13.47 -56.21 32.25
N LYS A 306 -14.69 -56.26 31.67
CA LYS A 306 -15.70 -55.20 31.80
C LYS A 306 -16.10 -54.95 33.26
N LYS A 307 -16.29 -56.00 34.06
CA LYS A 307 -16.59 -55.87 35.51
C LYS A 307 -15.44 -55.25 36.30
N VAL A 308 -14.19 -55.60 35.98
CA VAL A 308 -13.00 -54.99 36.60
C VAL A 308 -12.93 -53.50 36.28
N PHE A 309 -13.16 -53.10 35.03
CA PHE A 309 -13.11 -51.69 34.64
C PHE A 309 -14.26 -50.86 35.22
N SER A 310 -15.48 -51.42 35.33
CA SER A 310 -16.60 -50.71 35.95
C SER A 310 -16.36 -50.49 37.45
N LEU A 311 -15.90 -51.51 38.16
CA LEU A 311 -15.61 -51.41 39.59
C LEU A 311 -14.42 -50.47 39.86
N ALA A 312 -13.36 -50.52 39.05
CA ALA A 312 -12.22 -49.60 39.17
C ALA A 312 -12.61 -48.14 38.94
N ARG A 313 -13.64 -47.89 38.11
CA ARG A 313 -14.21 -46.55 37.89
C ARG A 313 -15.02 -46.10 39.10
N GLU A 314 -15.89 -46.95 39.64
CA GLU A 314 -16.66 -46.64 40.86
C GLU A 314 -15.76 -46.35 42.07
N LEU A 315 -14.66 -47.11 42.24
CA LEU A 315 -13.68 -46.88 43.32
C LEU A 315 -13.00 -45.51 43.17
N ARG A 316 -12.77 -45.04 41.94
CA ARG A 316 -12.20 -43.73 41.67
C ARG A 316 -13.21 -42.59 41.86
N GLU A 317 -14.47 -42.82 41.52
CA GLU A 317 -15.54 -41.84 41.77
C GLU A 317 -15.77 -41.63 43.28
N LYS A 318 -15.58 -42.67 44.11
CA LYS A 318 -15.66 -42.56 45.57
C LYS A 318 -14.43 -41.91 46.22
N SER A 319 -13.27 -41.93 45.55
CA SER A 319 -12.01 -41.36 46.05
C SER A 319 -11.21 -40.67 44.92
N PRO A 320 -11.66 -39.51 44.41
CA PRO A 320 -11.14 -38.92 43.17
C PRO A 320 -9.70 -38.38 43.28
N THR A 321 -9.20 -38.13 44.49
CA THR A 321 -7.90 -37.47 44.72
C THR A 321 -6.79 -38.38 45.22
N THR A 322 -7.03 -39.69 45.43
CA THR A 322 -6.05 -40.57 46.10
C THR A 322 -5.70 -41.86 45.35
N LEU A 323 -6.48 -42.29 44.35
CA LEU A 323 -6.25 -43.56 43.66
C LEU A 323 -5.85 -43.37 42.19
N SER A 324 -4.62 -43.76 41.86
CA SER A 324 -4.15 -43.84 40.47
C SER A 324 -4.93 -44.89 39.68
N VAL A 325 -4.90 -44.78 38.35
CA VAL A 325 -5.55 -45.74 37.45
C VAL A 325 -5.07 -47.17 37.70
N ALA A 326 -3.77 -47.34 37.89
CA ALA A 326 -3.16 -48.64 38.18
C ALA A 326 -3.59 -49.19 39.54
N ALA A 327 -3.60 -48.36 40.60
CA ALA A 327 -3.97 -48.79 41.94
C ALA A 327 -5.46 -49.19 42.03
N SER A 328 -6.35 -48.46 41.37
CA SER A 328 -7.79 -48.81 41.33
C SER A 328 -8.09 -50.08 40.54
N LEU A 329 -7.33 -50.38 39.48
CA LEU A 329 -7.46 -51.63 38.73
C LEU A 329 -6.97 -52.84 39.54
N GLN A 330 -5.87 -52.69 40.27
CA GLN A 330 -5.33 -53.74 41.13
C GLN A 330 -6.30 -54.07 42.29
N GLU A 331 -6.89 -53.06 42.92
CA GLU A 331 -7.87 -53.24 43.99
C GLU A 331 -9.18 -53.86 43.46
N ALA A 332 -9.65 -53.43 42.28
CA ALA A 332 -10.84 -54.02 41.65
C ALA A 332 -10.65 -55.50 41.30
N ARG A 333 -9.46 -55.89 40.81
CA ARG A 333 -9.11 -57.30 40.56
C ARG A 333 -9.12 -58.14 41.83
N LYS A 334 -8.54 -57.58 42.91
CA LYS A 334 -8.53 -58.22 44.23
C LYS A 334 -9.94 -58.42 44.79
N GLN A 335 -10.82 -57.42 44.68
CA GLN A 335 -12.20 -57.51 45.16
C GLN A 335 -13.05 -58.49 44.35
N LEU A 336 -12.71 -58.70 43.07
CA LEU A 336 -13.38 -59.66 42.19
C LEU A 336 -12.76 -61.06 42.23
N GLY A 337 -11.73 -61.29 43.06
CA GLY A 337 -11.06 -62.58 43.19
C GLY A 337 -10.33 -63.04 41.92
N ILE A 338 -9.90 -62.08 41.09
CA ILE A 338 -9.16 -62.32 39.85
C ILE A 338 -7.68 -62.09 40.17
N GLU A 339 -6.98 -63.15 40.60
CA GLU A 339 -5.53 -63.12 40.75
C GLU A 339 -4.84 -63.13 39.37
N GLU A 340 -3.66 -62.52 39.29
CA GLU A 340 -2.91 -62.31 38.03
C GLU A 340 -2.49 -63.58 37.31
#